data_AF-A0A182NGH2-F1
#
_entry.id   AF-A0A182NGH2-F1
#
_cell.length_a   1.000
_cell.length_b   1.000
_cell.length_c   1.000
_cell.angle_alpha   90.00
_cell.angle_beta   90.00
_cell.angle_gamma   90.00
#
_symmetry.space_group_name_H-M   'P 1'
#
loop_
_entity.id
_entity.type
_entity.pdbx_description
1 polymer ?
#
loop_
_entity_poly.entity_id
_entity_poly.type
_entity_poly.pdbx_seq_one_letter_code
_entity_poly.pdbx_strand_id
1 'polypeptide(L)'
;MRGAGCTINDLWDRDIDAKVERTRSRPLVAGEIAPFDALVFLSGQLGVGLLVLLQLNWYSILLGASSLGLVIIYPLMKRITYWPQLMLGATFNWGALLGWSATQGSVEWSACLPLYVAGVCWTIVYDTIYAHQDKVDDLIIGIKSTALRFGDNTKLWLIGFTAAMLGNLIHSLNIHNPKDCATKFISNHQVGFLLFLGIVLGTLYKKHSEERTKPSTAGSGSSSTSGQLSATVTSARNIAV
;
A
#
# COMPACT_ATOMS: atom_id res chain seq x y z
N MET A 1 -8.52 3.33 5.91
CA MET A 1 -7.20 3.37 6.56
C MET A 1 -6.03 3.66 5.60
N ARG A 2 -5.90 3.01 4.44
CA ARG A 2 -4.80 3.32 3.49
C ARG A 2 -4.71 4.80 3.09
N GLY A 3 -5.84 5.38 2.68
CA GLY A 3 -5.90 6.80 2.31
C GLY A 3 -5.44 7.73 3.43
N ALA A 4 -5.78 7.42 4.69
CA ALA A 4 -5.29 8.17 5.85
C ALA A 4 -3.77 8.10 5.99
N GLY A 5 -3.18 6.91 5.77
CA GLY A 5 -1.73 6.75 5.73
C GLY A 5 -1.07 7.60 4.65
N CYS A 6 -1.64 7.62 3.44
CA CYS A 6 -1.14 8.48 2.35
C CYS A 6 -1.22 9.97 2.71
N THR A 7 -2.36 10.43 3.26
CA THR A 7 -2.53 11.82 3.67
C THR A 7 -1.57 12.23 4.80
N ILE A 8 -1.31 11.33 5.77
CA ILE A 8 -0.28 11.56 6.80
C ILE A 8 1.10 11.68 6.18
N ASN A 9 1.46 10.78 5.25
CA ASN A 9 2.74 10.84 4.57
C ASN A 9 2.91 12.16 3.82
N ASP A 10 1.92 12.56 3.01
CA ASP A 10 1.99 13.81 2.24
C ASP A 10 2.08 15.06 3.15
N LEU A 11 1.46 15.02 4.33
CA LEU A 11 1.57 16.08 5.33
C LEU A 11 2.97 16.14 5.97
N TRP A 12 3.52 14.99 6.37
CA TRP A 12 4.80 14.92 7.11
C TRP A 12 6.03 15.00 6.20
N ASP A 13 5.87 14.61 4.94
CA ASP A 13 6.93 14.54 3.97
C ASP A 13 6.97 15.75 3.04
N ARG A 14 6.05 16.70 3.18
CA ARG A 14 5.94 17.90 2.34
C ARG A 14 7.28 18.58 2.02
N ASP A 15 8.12 18.79 3.03
CA ASP A 15 9.40 19.49 2.86
C ASP A 15 10.49 18.61 2.22
N ILE A 16 10.38 17.28 2.35
CA ILE A 16 11.25 16.31 1.68
C ILE A 16 10.80 16.17 0.22
N ASP A 17 9.50 16.03 0.01
CA ASP A 17 8.88 15.84 -1.29
C ASP A 17 9.10 17.04 -2.22
N ALA A 18 9.24 18.25 -1.66
CA ALA A 18 9.61 19.46 -2.39
C ALA A 18 11.03 19.40 -3.00
N LYS A 19 11.91 18.54 -2.47
CA LYS A 19 13.31 18.42 -2.89
C LYS A 19 13.57 17.24 -3.83
N VAL A 20 12.56 16.38 -4.04
CA VAL A 20 12.65 15.17 -4.88
C VAL A 20 11.94 15.45 -6.20
N GLU A 21 12.61 15.20 -7.33
CA GLU A 21 12.13 15.61 -8.66
C GLU A 21 10.75 15.00 -8.98
N ARG A 22 10.53 13.76 -8.54
CA ARG A 22 9.27 13.02 -8.75
C ARG A 22 8.10 13.58 -7.97
N THR A 23 8.32 14.09 -6.75
CA THR A 23 7.24 14.45 -5.81
C THR A 23 7.02 15.95 -5.67
N ARG A 24 7.85 16.78 -6.30
CA ARG A 24 7.74 18.24 -6.25
C ARG A 24 6.37 18.78 -6.73
N SER A 25 5.66 18.02 -7.55
CA SER A 25 4.34 18.36 -8.08
C SER A 25 3.18 17.77 -7.28
N ARG A 26 3.41 17.24 -6.06
CA ARG A 26 2.32 16.74 -5.21
C ARG A 26 1.40 17.90 -4.81
N PRO A 27 0.06 17.71 -4.69
CA PRO A 27 -0.88 18.79 -4.41
C PRO A 27 -0.56 19.62 -3.15
N LEU A 28 -0.10 18.98 -2.07
CA LEU A 28 0.31 19.66 -0.83
C LEU A 28 1.64 20.42 -0.96
N VAL A 29 2.53 19.99 -1.86
CA VAL A 29 3.81 20.65 -2.13
C VAL A 29 3.62 21.83 -3.07
N ALA A 30 2.80 21.65 -4.11
CA ALA A 30 2.45 22.68 -5.10
C ALA A 30 1.53 23.77 -4.53
N GLY A 31 0.97 23.57 -3.32
CA GLY A 31 0.04 24.51 -2.69
C GLY A 31 -1.37 24.48 -3.26
N GLU A 32 -1.71 23.45 -4.05
CA GLU A 32 -3.06 23.25 -4.62
C GLU A 32 -4.10 22.90 -3.54
N ILE A 33 -3.66 22.32 -2.43
CA ILE A 33 -4.48 21.95 -1.28
C ILE A 33 -3.88 22.58 -0.03
N ALA A 34 -4.70 23.21 0.82
CA ALA A 34 -4.22 23.73 2.09
C ALA A 34 -3.97 22.58 3.09
N PRO A 35 -2.93 22.66 3.96
CA PRO A 35 -2.68 21.63 4.98
C PRO A 35 -3.88 21.37 5.90
N PHE A 36 -4.70 22.40 6.15
CA PHE A 36 -5.92 22.27 6.92
C PHE A 36 -6.97 21.41 6.22
N ASP A 37 -7.17 21.58 4.91
CA ASP A 37 -8.11 20.76 4.14
C ASP A 37 -7.69 19.29 4.13
N ALA A 38 -6.38 19.03 4.02
CA ALA A 38 -5.84 17.68 4.15
C ALA A 38 -6.07 17.10 5.55
N LEU A 39 -5.99 17.91 6.62
CA LEU A 39 -6.29 17.47 7.98
C LEU A 39 -7.79 17.15 8.17
N VAL A 40 -8.68 17.94 7.58
CA VAL A 40 -10.13 17.67 7.58
C VAL A 40 -10.42 16.37 6.83
N PHE A 41 -9.80 16.17 5.66
CA PHE A 41 -9.94 14.93 4.89
C PHE A 41 -9.41 13.72 5.66
N LEU A 42 -8.24 13.84 6.29
CA LEU A 42 -7.66 12.83 7.17
C LEU A 42 -8.61 12.47 8.31
N SER A 43 -9.20 13.48 8.97
CA SER A 43 -10.15 13.29 10.06
C SER A 43 -11.39 12.51 9.60
N GLY A 44 -11.90 12.81 8.40
CA GLY A 44 -12.98 12.03 7.78
C GLY A 44 -12.58 10.58 7.51
N GLN A 45 -11.39 10.34 6.93
CA GLN A 45 -10.90 8.98 6.66
C GLN A 45 -10.69 8.16 7.95
N LEU A 46 -10.16 8.78 9.00
CA LEU A 46 -9.99 8.16 10.32
C LEU A 46 -11.33 7.91 11.00
N GLY A 47 -12.28 8.85 10.89
CA GLY A 47 -13.64 8.69 11.41
C GLY A 47 -14.37 7.51 10.78
N VAL A 48 -14.34 7.40 9.44
CA VAL A 48 -14.91 6.24 8.74
C VAL A 48 -14.18 4.94 9.14
N GLY A 49 -12.85 4.98 9.24
CA GLY A 49 -12.06 3.83 9.71
C GLY A 49 -12.46 3.37 11.12
N LEU A 50 -12.66 4.31 12.03
CA LEU A 50 -13.09 4.05 13.40
C LEU A 50 -14.50 3.46 13.44
N LEU A 51 -15.44 4.02 12.66
CA LEU A 51 -16.81 3.49 12.56
C LEU A 51 -16.85 2.04 12.09
N VAL A 52 -15.99 1.67 11.14
CA VAL A 52 -15.85 0.27 10.70
C VAL A 52 -15.22 -0.58 11.81
N LEU A 53 -14.16 -0.09 12.45
CA LEU A 53 -13.47 -0.83 13.51
C LEU A 53 -14.42 -1.17 14.68
N LEU A 54 -15.24 -0.22 15.10
CA LEU A 54 -16.21 -0.40 16.20
C LEU A 54 -17.34 -1.38 15.89
N GLN A 55 -17.52 -1.77 14.62
CA GLN A 55 -18.47 -2.82 14.21
C GLN A 55 -17.88 -4.23 14.27
N LEU A 56 -16.58 -4.37 14.57
CA LEU A 56 -15.92 -5.66 14.68
C LEU A 56 -15.99 -6.22 16.11
N ASN A 57 -15.57 -7.47 16.29
CA ASN A 57 -15.46 -8.08 17.60
C ASN A 57 -14.37 -7.41 18.46
N TRP A 58 -14.48 -7.55 19.79
CA TRP A 58 -13.60 -6.88 20.75
C TRP A 58 -12.11 -7.21 20.54
N TYR A 59 -11.81 -8.47 20.19
CA TYR A 59 -10.46 -8.89 19.86
C TYR A 59 -9.89 -8.09 18.67
N SER A 60 -10.68 -7.94 17.60
CA SER A 60 -10.31 -7.20 16.40
C SER A 60 -10.21 -5.70 16.64
N ILE A 61 -11.06 -5.13 17.51
CA ILE A 61 -10.96 -3.73 17.92
C ILE A 61 -9.60 -3.48 18.57
N LEU A 62 -9.23 -4.30 19.57
CA LEU A 62 -7.95 -4.16 20.26
C LEU A 62 -6.76 -4.41 19.34
N LEU A 63 -6.83 -5.45 18.51
CA LEU A 63 -5.78 -5.79 17.56
C LEU A 63 -5.61 -4.68 16.50
N GLY A 64 -6.70 -4.13 15.99
CA GLY A 64 -6.69 -3.00 15.06
C GLY A 64 -6.16 -1.72 15.70
N ALA A 65 -6.57 -1.40 16.93
CA ALA A 65 -6.06 -0.25 17.68
C ALA A 65 -4.55 -0.38 17.94
N SER A 66 -4.04 -1.58 18.22
CA SER A 66 -2.61 -1.80 18.45
C SER A 66 -1.75 -1.49 17.21
N SER A 67 -2.32 -1.56 16.00
CA SER A 67 -1.60 -1.26 14.76
C SER A 67 -1.27 0.23 14.62
N LEU A 68 -1.99 1.12 15.33
CA LEU A 68 -1.76 2.57 15.26
C LEU A 68 -0.35 2.95 15.71
N GLY A 69 0.24 2.19 16.63
CA GLY A 69 1.64 2.37 17.02
C GLY A 69 2.58 2.25 15.82
N LEU A 70 2.42 1.19 15.02
CA LEU A 70 3.23 0.98 13.81
C LEU A 70 2.96 2.06 12.75
N VAL A 71 1.70 2.45 12.57
CA VAL A 71 1.30 3.50 11.61
C VAL A 71 1.96 4.84 11.92
N ILE A 72 2.04 5.23 13.21
CA ILE A 72 2.66 6.49 13.65
C ILE A 72 4.19 6.42 13.52
N ILE A 73 4.77 5.26 13.83
CA ILE A 73 6.22 5.06 13.81
C ILE A 73 6.74 5.03 12.36
N TYR A 74 6.02 4.39 11.44
CA TYR A 74 6.46 4.15 10.06
C TYR A 74 7.03 5.38 9.33
N PRO A 75 6.34 6.54 9.25
CA PRO A 75 6.85 7.70 8.50
C PRO A 75 8.17 8.27 9.08
N LEU A 76 8.43 8.04 10.37
CA LEU A 76 9.66 8.47 11.03
C LEU A 76 10.85 7.55 10.70
N MET A 77 10.60 6.32 10.26
CA MET A 77 11.65 5.31 10.09
C MET A 77 12.69 5.71 9.06
N LYS A 78 12.30 6.40 7.99
CA LYS A 78 13.23 6.85 6.94
C LYS A 78 14.27 7.88 7.43
N ARG A 79 14.01 8.52 8.58
CA ARG A 79 14.92 9.48 9.22
C ARG A 79 15.91 8.77 10.16
N ILE A 80 15.50 7.66 10.77
CA ILE A 80 16.31 6.98 11.80
C ILE A 80 17.05 5.75 11.28
N THR A 81 16.45 4.95 10.40
CA THR A 81 16.93 3.63 9.99
C THR A 81 16.97 3.46 8.48
N TYR A 82 17.84 2.57 8.01
CA TYR A 82 17.88 2.11 6.61
C TYR A 82 16.84 1.04 6.27
N TRP A 83 15.96 0.71 7.22
CA TRP A 83 14.93 -0.31 7.06
C TRP A 83 13.49 0.23 7.15
N PRO A 84 13.15 1.39 6.54
CA PRO A 84 11.76 1.87 6.57
C PRO A 84 10.81 0.86 5.89
N GLN A 85 11.28 0.13 4.87
CA GLN A 85 10.57 -0.97 4.19
C GLN A 85 10.07 -2.05 5.14
N LEU A 86 10.84 -2.39 6.18
CA LEU A 86 10.46 -3.40 7.16
C LEU A 86 9.27 -2.90 8.00
N MET A 87 9.32 -1.65 8.45
CA MET A 87 8.23 -1.06 9.22
C MET A 87 6.98 -0.85 8.36
N LEU A 88 7.14 -0.43 7.11
CA LEU A 88 6.07 -0.36 6.12
C LEU A 88 5.41 -1.73 5.95
N GLY A 89 6.21 -2.78 5.74
CA GLY A 89 5.73 -4.15 5.64
C GLY A 89 4.97 -4.59 6.89
N ALA A 90 5.51 -4.31 8.08
CA ALA A 90 4.85 -4.66 9.34
C ALA A 90 3.48 -3.97 9.48
N THR A 91 3.39 -2.72 9.02
CA THR A 91 2.17 -1.91 9.09
C THR A 91 1.13 -2.36 8.06
N PHE A 92 1.54 -2.53 6.80
CA PHE A 92 0.65 -2.83 5.69
C PHE A 92 0.06 -4.25 5.78
N ASN A 93 0.87 -5.21 6.24
CA ASN A 93 0.43 -6.60 6.36
C ASN A 93 -0.37 -6.87 7.64
N TRP A 94 -0.54 -5.90 8.55
CA TRP A 94 -1.34 -6.06 9.77
C TRP A 94 -2.80 -6.43 9.46
N GLY A 95 -3.27 -6.05 8.27
CA GLY A 95 -4.57 -6.44 7.74
C GLY A 95 -4.76 -7.96 7.62
N ALA A 96 -3.71 -8.75 7.46
CA ALA A 96 -3.80 -10.21 7.46
C ALA A 96 -4.26 -10.76 8.82
N LEU A 97 -3.72 -10.20 9.91
CA LEU A 97 -4.10 -10.58 11.28
C LEU A 97 -5.52 -10.10 11.60
N LEU A 98 -5.81 -8.83 11.25
CA LEU A 98 -7.11 -8.21 11.52
C LEU A 98 -8.24 -8.84 10.70
N GLY A 99 -7.98 -9.19 9.45
CA GLY A 99 -8.94 -9.84 8.56
C GLY A 99 -9.37 -11.22 9.09
N TRP A 100 -8.41 -12.00 9.59
CA TRP A 100 -8.70 -13.28 10.22
C TRP A 100 -9.46 -13.13 11.53
N SER A 101 -9.02 -12.22 12.41
CA SER A 101 -9.69 -12.03 13.70
C SER A 101 -11.11 -11.49 13.54
N ALA A 102 -11.38 -10.71 12.50
CA ALA A 102 -12.70 -10.15 12.22
C ALA A 102 -13.77 -11.23 12.00
N THR A 103 -13.40 -12.35 11.35
CA THR A 103 -14.32 -13.45 11.05
C THR A 103 -14.32 -14.54 12.12
N GLN A 104 -13.15 -14.87 12.68
CA GLN A 104 -12.99 -15.98 13.62
C GLN A 104 -13.03 -15.58 15.10
N GLY A 105 -13.00 -14.28 15.41
CA GLY A 105 -13.01 -13.74 16.78
C GLY A 105 -11.68 -13.87 17.54
N SER A 106 -10.66 -14.47 16.92
CA SER A 106 -9.30 -14.62 17.46
C SER A 106 -8.30 -14.84 16.32
N VAL A 107 -7.00 -14.63 16.55
CA VAL A 107 -5.94 -14.95 15.57
C VAL A 107 -5.46 -16.38 15.76
N GLU A 108 -5.47 -17.16 14.68
CA GLU A 108 -4.78 -18.45 14.65
C GLU A 108 -3.33 -18.24 14.19
N TRP A 109 -2.41 -18.15 15.15
CA TRP A 109 -1.02 -17.79 14.87
C TRP A 109 -0.29 -18.77 13.94
N SER A 110 -0.65 -20.06 13.94
CA SER A 110 -0.08 -21.08 13.03
C SER A 110 -0.36 -20.81 11.55
N ALA A 111 -1.47 -20.15 11.23
CA ALA A 111 -1.84 -19.78 9.86
C ALA A 111 -1.49 -18.32 9.56
N CYS A 112 -1.81 -17.40 10.48
CA CYS A 112 -1.68 -15.97 10.27
C CYS A 112 -0.24 -15.45 10.37
N LEU A 113 0.59 -16.01 11.26
CA LEU A 113 1.97 -15.53 11.42
C LEU A 113 2.84 -15.81 10.18
N PRO A 114 2.82 -17.03 9.58
CA PRO A 114 3.54 -17.27 8.34
C PRO A 114 3.06 -16.36 7.20
N LEU A 115 1.75 -16.15 7.08
CA LEU A 115 1.18 -15.25 6.07
C LEU A 115 1.63 -13.80 6.28
N TYR A 116 1.60 -13.32 7.53
CA TYR A 116 2.06 -11.98 7.90
C TYR A 116 3.53 -11.77 7.57
N VAL A 117 4.41 -12.69 7.99
CA VAL A 117 5.85 -12.63 7.71
C VAL A 117 6.13 -12.68 6.20
N ALA A 118 5.43 -13.56 5.48
CA ALA A 118 5.54 -13.63 4.03
C ALA A 118 5.15 -12.31 3.36
N GLY A 119 4.06 -11.69 3.81
CA GLY A 119 3.64 -10.37 3.37
C GLY A 119 4.68 -9.28 3.67
N VAL A 120 5.30 -9.28 4.86
CA VAL A 120 6.38 -8.35 5.21
C VAL A 120 7.59 -8.52 4.29
N CYS A 121 8.02 -9.76 4.04
CA CYS A 121 9.10 -10.05 3.10
C CYS A 121 8.76 -9.55 1.69
N TRP A 122 7.53 -9.80 1.22
CA TRP A 122 7.06 -9.29 -0.06
C TRP A 122 7.08 -7.76 -0.13
N THR A 123 6.65 -7.07 0.94
CA THR A 123 6.73 -5.61 1.02
C THR A 123 8.15 -5.10 0.94
N ILE A 124 9.10 -5.75 1.63
CA ILE A 124 10.51 -5.39 1.49
C ILE A 124 10.95 -5.56 0.04
N VAL A 125 10.54 -6.63 -0.66
CA VAL A 125 10.93 -6.87 -2.05
C VAL A 125 10.42 -5.76 -2.98
N TYR A 126 9.11 -5.56 -3.06
CA TYR A 126 8.57 -4.60 -4.04
C TYR A 126 8.91 -3.14 -3.67
N ASP A 127 8.93 -2.79 -2.38
CA ASP A 127 9.19 -1.42 -1.96
C ASP A 127 10.68 -1.07 -2.04
N THR A 128 11.58 -2.04 -1.88
CA THR A 128 13.01 -1.83 -2.16
C THR A 128 13.24 -1.60 -3.66
N ILE A 129 12.54 -2.33 -4.53
CA ILE A 129 12.60 -2.10 -5.99
C ILE A 129 12.12 -0.69 -6.30
N TYR A 130 11.00 -0.28 -5.70
CA TYR A 130 10.46 1.07 -5.87
C TYR A 130 11.43 2.16 -5.38
N ALA A 131 12.05 1.98 -4.21
CA ALA A 131 13.01 2.91 -3.62
C ALA A 131 14.29 3.13 -4.46
N HIS A 132 14.58 2.27 -5.45
CA HIS A 132 15.70 2.54 -6.38
C HIS A 132 15.44 3.73 -7.30
N GLN A 133 14.17 4.13 -7.50
CA GLN A 133 13.83 5.33 -8.30
C GLN A 133 14.32 6.61 -7.64
N ASP A 134 14.22 6.68 -6.31
CA ASP A 134 14.54 7.90 -5.53
C ASP A 134 15.95 7.81 -4.90
N LYS A 135 16.77 6.81 -5.23
CA LYS A 135 18.05 6.50 -4.57
C LYS A 135 19.07 7.66 -4.59
N VAL A 136 19.14 8.40 -5.69
CA VAL A 136 20.08 9.54 -5.82
C VAL A 136 19.60 10.71 -4.95
N ASP A 137 18.32 11.04 -5.04
CA ASP A 137 17.72 12.13 -4.27
C ASP A 137 17.75 11.83 -2.77
N ASP A 138 17.45 10.59 -2.37
CA ASP A 138 17.56 10.10 -0.99
C ASP A 138 18.97 10.32 -0.42
N LEU A 139 20.01 10.02 -1.21
CA LEU A 139 21.41 10.21 -0.79
C LEU A 139 21.73 11.70 -0.58
N ILE A 140 21.27 12.58 -1.47
CA ILE A 140 21.53 14.03 -1.41
C ILE A 140 20.80 14.65 -0.20
N ILE A 141 19.56 14.23 0.05
CA ILE A 141 18.71 14.78 1.11
C ILE A 141 19.02 14.12 2.47
N GLY A 142 19.77 13.02 2.48
CA GLY A 142 20.15 12.28 3.69
C GLY A 142 19.03 11.36 4.22
N ILE A 143 18.09 10.96 3.36
CA ILE A 143 17.03 9.99 3.67
C ILE A 143 17.59 8.58 3.54
N LYS A 144 17.20 7.69 4.45
CA LYS A 144 17.70 6.32 4.52
C LYS A 144 16.67 5.36 3.94
N SER A 145 17.13 4.41 3.12
CA SER A 145 16.29 3.37 2.51
C SER A 145 17.05 2.06 2.33
N THR A 146 16.36 0.94 2.17
CA THR A 146 17.00 -0.36 1.86
C THR A 146 17.74 -0.32 0.53
N ALA A 147 17.30 0.51 -0.43
CA ALA A 147 17.98 0.71 -1.70
C ALA A 147 19.40 1.30 -1.53
N LEU A 148 19.56 2.24 -0.58
CA LEU A 148 20.88 2.74 -0.19
C LEU A 148 21.69 1.70 0.58
N ARG A 149 21.04 0.96 1.49
CA ARG A 149 21.73 -0.05 2.32
C ARG A 149 22.24 -1.24 1.55
N PHE A 150 21.46 -1.75 0.60
CA PHE A 150 21.82 -2.94 -0.17
C PHE A 150 22.79 -2.62 -1.31
N GLY A 151 22.78 -1.37 -1.81
CA GLY A 151 23.75 -0.92 -2.80
C GLY A 151 23.69 -1.78 -4.07
N ASP A 152 24.84 -2.33 -4.46
CA ASP A 152 24.95 -3.22 -5.64
C ASP A 152 24.46 -4.64 -5.36
N ASN A 153 24.37 -5.02 -4.08
CA ASN A 153 23.90 -6.33 -3.64
C ASN A 153 22.37 -6.42 -3.56
N THR A 154 21.61 -5.39 -3.97
CA THR A 154 20.14 -5.38 -3.92
C THR A 154 19.55 -6.68 -4.45
N LYS A 155 19.94 -7.14 -5.64
CA LYS A 155 19.39 -8.36 -6.24
C LYS A 155 19.54 -9.58 -5.34
N LEU A 156 20.69 -9.73 -4.68
CA LEU A 156 20.95 -10.84 -3.75
C LEU A 156 20.03 -10.76 -2.52
N TRP A 157 19.86 -9.58 -1.94
CA TRP A 157 18.94 -9.35 -0.83
C TRP A 157 17.48 -9.64 -1.22
N LEU A 158 17.04 -9.20 -2.40
CA LEU A 158 15.68 -9.44 -2.90
C LEU A 158 15.42 -10.94 -3.11
N ILE A 159 16.39 -11.68 -3.66
CA ILE A 159 16.33 -13.14 -3.76
C ILE A 159 16.23 -13.77 -2.37
N GLY A 160 17.04 -13.31 -1.41
CA GLY A 160 16.99 -13.77 -0.03
C GLY A 160 15.62 -13.59 0.63
N PHE A 161 15.02 -12.40 0.51
CA PHE A 161 13.67 -12.14 1.05
C PHE A 161 12.59 -12.95 0.34
N THR A 162 12.71 -13.14 -0.98
CA THR A 162 11.77 -13.98 -1.73
C THR A 162 11.89 -15.45 -1.32
N ALA A 163 13.11 -15.95 -1.15
CA ALA A 163 13.35 -17.31 -0.68
C ALA A 163 12.86 -17.50 0.76
N ALA A 164 13.08 -16.51 1.64
CA ALA A 164 12.56 -16.53 3.01
C ALA A 164 11.02 -16.54 3.04
N MET A 165 10.37 -15.72 2.20
CA MET A 165 8.91 -15.70 2.03
C MET A 165 8.38 -17.09 1.65
N LEU A 166 8.92 -17.68 0.58
CA LEU A 166 8.49 -18.98 0.08
C LEU A 166 8.81 -20.10 1.08
N GLY A 167 10.02 -20.11 1.63
CA GLY A 167 10.46 -21.09 2.61
C GLY A 167 9.60 -21.08 3.87
N ASN A 168 9.23 -19.90 4.37
CA ASN A 168 8.35 -19.75 5.51
C ASN A 168 6.94 -20.31 5.24
N LEU A 169 6.35 -20.00 4.07
CA LEU A 169 5.04 -20.53 3.70
C LEU A 169 5.06 -22.06 3.55
N ILE A 170 6.06 -22.60 2.85
CA ILE A 170 6.20 -24.04 2.62
C ILE A 170 6.47 -24.77 3.94
N HIS A 171 7.39 -24.26 4.77
CA HIS A 171 7.73 -24.88 6.05
C HIS A 171 6.53 -24.91 7.01
N SER A 172 5.71 -23.86 7.00
CA SER A 172 4.53 -23.82 7.85
C SER A 172 3.48 -24.87 7.46
N LEU A 173 3.42 -25.30 6.20
CA LEU A 173 2.38 -26.18 5.69
C LEU A 173 2.53 -27.62 6.19
N ASN A 174 1.51 -28.16 6.85
CA ASN A 174 1.47 -29.58 7.20
C ASN A 174 0.57 -30.36 6.24
N ILE A 175 1.18 -30.91 5.17
CA ILE A 175 0.49 -31.66 4.12
C ILE A 175 -0.25 -32.89 4.66
N HIS A 176 0.19 -33.44 5.79
CA HIS A 176 -0.42 -34.62 6.41
C HIS A 176 -1.65 -34.31 7.26
N ASN A 177 -1.98 -33.02 7.47
CA ASN A 177 -3.16 -32.61 8.21
C ASN A 177 -4.14 -31.86 7.29
N PRO A 178 -5.21 -32.53 6.81
CA PRO A 178 -6.19 -31.90 5.92
C PRO A 178 -6.85 -30.65 6.50
N LYS A 179 -7.00 -30.57 7.84
CA LYS A 179 -7.58 -29.40 8.51
C LYS A 179 -6.62 -28.20 8.47
N ASP A 180 -5.32 -28.43 8.70
CA ASP A 180 -4.28 -27.39 8.60
C ASP A 180 -4.20 -26.81 7.19
N CYS A 181 -4.22 -27.69 6.18
CA CYS A 181 -4.27 -27.29 4.77
C CYS A 181 -5.51 -26.45 4.46
N ALA A 182 -6.69 -26.87 4.93
CA ALA A 182 -7.93 -26.13 4.72
C ALA A 182 -7.89 -24.75 5.39
N THR A 183 -7.44 -24.66 6.63
CA THR A 183 -7.27 -23.39 7.37
C THR A 183 -6.36 -22.42 6.61
N LYS A 184 -5.18 -22.87 6.19
CA LYS A 184 -4.21 -22.05 5.43
C LYS A 184 -4.73 -21.66 4.05
N PHE A 185 -5.47 -22.55 3.38
CA PHE A 185 -6.09 -22.26 2.09
C PHE A 185 -7.23 -21.23 2.21
N ILE A 186 -8.12 -21.38 3.19
CA ILE A 186 -9.25 -20.46 3.43
C ILE A 186 -8.72 -19.04 3.72
N SER A 187 -7.61 -18.93 4.44
CA SER A 187 -6.92 -17.65 4.66
C SER A 187 -6.57 -16.92 3.34
N ASN A 188 -6.21 -17.66 2.28
CA ASN A 188 -5.86 -17.08 0.98
C ASN A 188 -7.10 -16.83 0.11
N HIS A 189 -8.12 -17.70 0.18
CA HIS A 189 -9.30 -17.60 -0.66
C HIS A 189 -10.19 -16.39 -0.34
N GLN A 190 -10.39 -16.07 0.94
CA GLN A 190 -11.18 -14.89 1.33
C GLN A 190 -10.55 -13.58 0.83
N VAL A 191 -9.22 -13.49 0.85
CA VAL A 191 -8.46 -12.34 0.34
C VAL A 191 -8.55 -12.27 -1.19
N GLY A 192 -8.43 -13.40 -1.88
CA GLY A 192 -8.54 -13.48 -3.34
C GLY A 192 -9.91 -13.04 -3.86
N PHE A 193 -11.00 -13.46 -3.20
CA PHE A 193 -12.35 -13.04 -3.56
C PHE A 193 -12.58 -11.55 -3.34
N LEU A 194 -12.12 -10.98 -2.22
CA LEU A 194 -12.21 -9.55 -1.95
C LEU A 194 -11.41 -8.72 -2.97
N LEU A 195 -10.20 -9.17 -3.34
CA LEU A 195 -9.39 -8.55 -4.40
C LEU A 195 -10.10 -8.62 -5.76
N PHE A 196 -10.65 -9.77 -6.12
CA PHE A 196 -11.40 -9.95 -7.37
C PHE A 196 -12.62 -9.03 -7.43
N LEU A 197 -13.43 -8.98 -6.35
CA LEU A 197 -14.59 -8.11 -6.25
C LEU A 197 -14.17 -6.63 -6.34
N GLY A 198 -13.08 -6.25 -5.68
CA GLY A 198 -12.53 -4.90 -5.74
C GLY A 198 -12.09 -4.49 -7.16
N ILE A 199 -11.44 -5.40 -7.90
CA ILE A 199 -11.04 -5.16 -9.29
C ILE A 199 -12.27 -5.02 -10.20
N VAL A 200 -13.25 -5.92 -10.08
CA VAL A 200 -14.50 -5.86 -10.86
C VAL A 200 -15.26 -4.57 -10.58
N LEU A 201 -15.50 -4.24 -9.31
CA LEU A 201 -16.20 -3.01 -8.92
C LEU A 201 -15.43 -1.76 -9.34
N GLY A 202 -14.11 -1.74 -9.20
CA GLY A 202 -13.27 -0.62 -9.64
C GLY A 202 -13.31 -0.41 -11.15
N THR A 203 -13.33 -1.49 -11.94
CA THR A 203 -13.42 -1.44 -13.39
C THR A 203 -14.80 -0.95 -13.85
N LEU A 204 -15.87 -1.43 -13.21
CA LEU A 204 -17.23 -0.96 -13.48
C LEU A 204 -17.41 0.51 -13.09
N TYR A 205 -16.85 0.93 -11.95
CA TYR A 205 -16.90 2.32 -11.51
C TYR A 205 -16.11 3.25 -12.45
N LYS A 206 -14.93 2.83 -12.90
CA LYS A 206 -14.13 3.58 -13.89
C LYS A 206 -14.90 3.74 -15.20
N LYS A 207 -15.50 2.66 -15.71
CA LYS A 207 -16.34 2.68 -16.91
C LYS A 207 -17.51 3.65 -16.77
N HIS A 208 -18.19 3.63 -15.62
CA HIS A 208 -19.31 4.54 -15.36
C HIS A 208 -18.86 6.01 -15.24
N SER A 209 -17.72 6.28 -14.61
CA SER A 209 -17.14 7.63 -14.53
C SER A 209 -16.73 8.18 -15.90
N GLU A 210 -16.14 7.35 -16.76
CA GLU A 210 -15.80 7.69 -18.16
C GLU A 210 -17.05 7.95 -19.01
N GLU A 211 -18.14 7.20 -18.79
CA GLU A 211 -19.44 7.46 -19.46
C GLU A 211 -20.10 8.76 -19.01
N ARG A 212 -19.93 9.18 -17.74
CA ARG A 212 -20.43 10.48 -17.24
C ARG A 212 -19.61 11.69 -17.65
N THR A 213 -18.34 11.51 -18.03
CA THR A 213 -17.46 12.60 -18.48
C THR A 213 -17.43 12.80 -19.99
N LYS A 214 -18.12 11.95 -20.77
CA LYS A 214 -18.32 12.21 -22.20
C LYS A 214 -19.28 13.39 -22.39
N PRO A 215 -18.86 14.48 -23.05
CA PRO A 215 -19.78 15.54 -23.45
C PRO A 215 -20.80 14.96 -24.44
N SER A 216 -22.07 15.33 -24.29
CA SER A 216 -23.13 15.03 -25.25
C SER A 216 -22.84 15.70 -26.59
N THR A 217 -22.05 15.07 -27.46
CA THR A 217 -21.91 15.52 -28.85
C THR A 217 -23.10 15.02 -29.66
N ALA A 218 -24.16 15.83 -29.67
CA ALA A 218 -25.14 15.79 -30.73
C ALA A 218 -24.54 16.45 -31.99
N GLY A 219 -24.38 15.65 -33.05
CA GLY A 219 -24.43 16.04 -34.46
C GLY A 219 -23.43 17.08 -35.00
N SER A 220 -22.45 16.63 -35.78
CA SER A 220 -22.25 16.96 -37.21
C SER A 220 -20.77 16.95 -37.65
N GLY A 221 -20.51 16.29 -38.79
CA GLY A 221 -19.62 16.80 -39.84
C GLY A 221 -18.09 16.72 -39.70
N SER A 222 -17.52 15.73 -40.40
CA SER A 222 -16.33 15.82 -41.29
C SER A 222 -14.93 16.20 -40.80
N SER A 223 -14.01 15.23 -41.03
CA SER A 223 -12.62 15.35 -41.55
C SER A 223 -11.59 16.24 -40.84
N SER A 224 -10.53 15.61 -40.32
CA SER A 224 -9.15 15.72 -40.86
C SER A 224 -8.14 14.97 -39.99
N THR A 225 -7.23 14.29 -40.67
CA THR A 225 -6.13 13.48 -40.13
C THR A 225 -4.99 14.36 -39.64
N SER A 226 -4.22 13.84 -38.67
CA SER A 226 -2.80 14.15 -38.34
C SER A 226 -2.57 15.02 -37.10
N GLY A 227 -1.93 14.41 -36.07
CA GLY A 227 -1.17 15.14 -35.06
C GLY A 227 -1.61 14.97 -33.60
N GLN A 228 -1.56 13.76 -33.04
CA GLN A 228 -1.52 13.56 -31.58
C GLN A 228 -0.56 12.42 -31.21
N LEU A 229 0.74 12.70 -31.31
CA LEU A 229 1.71 12.15 -30.36
C LEU A 229 1.92 13.24 -29.29
N SER A 230 2.02 12.83 -28.02
CA SER A 230 2.29 13.68 -26.84
C SER A 230 1.07 14.21 -26.08
N ALA A 231 0.36 13.32 -25.38
CA ALA A 231 -0.41 13.70 -24.18
C ALA A 231 -0.73 12.52 -23.24
N THR A 232 -0.73 11.28 -23.73
CA THR A 232 -1.28 10.14 -22.97
C THR A 232 -0.29 9.45 -22.01
N VAL A 233 1.01 9.81 -22.03
CA VAL A 233 2.03 9.13 -21.20
C VAL A 233 2.23 9.77 -19.82
N THR A 234 1.75 11.00 -19.59
CA THR A 234 2.05 11.73 -18.34
C THR A 234 1.10 11.40 -17.18
N SER A 235 -0.10 10.88 -17.44
CA SER A 235 -1.11 10.63 -16.39
C SER A 235 -0.88 9.32 -15.61
N ALA A 236 -0.12 8.37 -16.15
CA ALA A 236 0.15 7.08 -15.50
C ALA A 236 1.25 7.12 -14.42
N ARG A 237 1.91 8.27 -14.20
CA ARG A 237 2.98 8.42 -13.20
C ARG A 237 2.49 8.66 -11.76
N ASN A 238 1.19 8.93 -11.56
CA ASN A 238 0.66 9.35 -10.26
C ASN A 238 -0.15 8.28 -9.50
N ILE A 239 -0.15 7.02 -9.97
CA ILE A 239 -0.73 5.90 -9.21
C ILE A 239 0.42 5.03 -8.71
N ALA A 240 1.09 5.49 -7.66
CA ALA A 240 2.06 4.69 -6.92
C ALA A 240 1.42 4.28 -5.59
N VAL A 241 0.94 3.03 -5.59
CA VAL A 241 0.64 2.14 -4.44
C VAL A 241 0.03 2.87 -3.24
#